data_AF-A0A932YPM5-F1
#
_entry.id   AF-A0A932YPM5-F1
#
_cell.length_a   1.000
_cell.length_b   1.000
_cell.length_c   1.000
_cell.angle_alpha   90.00
_cell.angle_beta   90.00
_cell.angle_gamma   90.00
#
_symmetry.space_group_name_H-M   'P 1'
#
loop_
_entity.id
_entity.type
_entity.pdbx_description
1 polymer ?
#
loop_
_entity_poly.entity_id
_entity_poly.type
_entity_poly.pdbx_seq_one_letter_code
_entity_poly.pdbx_strand_id
1 'polypeptide(L)'
;MVALQFRFSNPDVIPPSVRHLNRETQAEYAERKNRSSGVMIIEPTEKCSLAEFLGELEAAGYELVHTLYQERPHNSAKDTGGRYTYHMVRFLFTRCEFKEPSDEFKKVRNTIRAELRSICGSALWCVQIFLNPFYKNGEEIPGARAVSINLTARQPLFRPDGEPVTVWAKDEHDERVGDAPLPLKADRCLRIAGDAVQLVAA
;
A
#
# COMPACT_ATOMS: atom_id res chain seq x y z
N MET A 1 -6.08 6.35 12.45
CA MET A 1 -5.44 6.74 11.16
C MET A 1 -5.07 5.47 10.40
N VAL A 2 -5.20 5.45 9.07
CA VAL A 2 -4.75 4.36 8.19
C VAL A 2 -3.75 4.91 7.18
N ALA A 3 -2.63 4.23 6.98
CA ALA A 3 -1.62 4.57 6.00
C ALA A 3 -1.48 3.42 4.99
N LEU A 4 -1.78 3.67 3.72
CA LEU A 4 -1.46 2.77 2.62
C LEU A 4 -0.09 3.15 2.05
N GLN A 5 0.85 2.22 2.03
CA GLN A 5 2.21 2.45 1.54
C GLN A 5 2.54 1.49 0.41
N PHE A 6 2.67 2.02 -0.80
CA PHE A 6 3.01 1.25 -2.00
C PHE A 6 4.50 1.35 -2.26
N ARG A 7 5.11 0.19 -2.48
CA ARG A 7 6.49 0.08 -2.96
C ARG A 7 6.48 -0.23 -4.45
N PHE A 8 7.09 0.64 -5.24
CA PHE A 8 7.27 0.46 -6.67
C PHE A 8 8.76 0.32 -7.00
N SER A 9 9.03 -0.53 -8.00
CA SER A 9 10.35 -0.70 -8.62
C SER A 9 10.54 0.20 -9.84
N ASN A 10 9.45 0.70 -10.43
CA ASN A 10 9.47 1.58 -11.60
C ASN A 10 8.90 2.97 -11.20
N PRO A 11 9.62 4.08 -11.41
CA PRO A 11 9.10 5.42 -11.17
C PRO A 11 7.98 5.84 -12.13
N ASP A 12 7.86 5.25 -13.32
CA ASP A 12 6.87 5.66 -14.33
C ASP A 12 5.43 5.34 -13.94
N VAL A 13 5.23 4.48 -12.94
CA VAL A 13 3.91 4.13 -12.41
C VAL A 13 3.51 4.96 -11.19
N ILE A 14 4.34 5.93 -10.80
CA ILE A 14 4.06 6.84 -9.69
C ILE A 14 3.06 7.89 -10.14
N PRO A 15 1.93 8.08 -9.43
CA PRO A 15 0.93 9.03 -9.89
C PRO A 15 1.47 10.46 -9.84
N PRO A 16 1.34 11.25 -10.91
CA PRO A 16 1.93 12.58 -11.00
C PRO A 16 1.31 13.59 -10.02
N SER A 17 0.11 13.32 -9.51
CA SER A 17 -0.60 14.23 -8.62
C SER A 17 -0.19 14.12 -7.14
N VAL A 18 0.64 13.12 -6.78
CA VAL A 18 1.16 13.00 -5.41
C VAL A 18 2.26 14.03 -5.15
N ARG A 19 2.44 14.42 -3.89
CA ARG A 19 3.52 15.36 -3.52
C ARG A 19 4.87 14.67 -3.57
N HIS A 20 5.78 15.15 -4.40
CA HIS A 20 7.16 14.66 -4.46
C HIS A 20 8.00 15.28 -3.34
N LEU A 21 8.69 14.43 -2.58
CA LEU A 21 9.73 14.84 -1.65
C LEU A 21 11.10 14.59 -2.27
N ASN A 22 12.12 15.27 -1.73
CA ASN A 22 13.50 14.95 -2.03
C ASN A 22 13.80 13.50 -1.63
N ARG A 23 14.78 12.89 -2.32
CA ARG A 23 15.31 11.58 -1.97
C ARG A 23 15.64 11.51 -0.48
N GLU A 24 15.26 10.41 0.16
CA GLU A 24 15.51 10.20 1.60
C GLU A 24 17.00 10.34 1.92
N THR A 25 17.30 11.24 2.84
CA THR A 25 18.64 11.48 3.36
C THR A 25 19.05 10.40 4.35
N GLN A 26 20.36 10.28 4.60
CA GLN A 26 20.86 9.31 5.60
C GLN A 26 20.36 9.63 7.02
N ALA A 27 20.16 10.91 7.35
CA ALA A 27 19.62 11.34 8.64
C ALA A 27 18.15 10.91 8.81
N GLU A 28 17.30 11.18 7.80
CA GLU A 28 15.90 10.73 7.79
C GLU A 28 15.80 9.19 7.84
N TYR A 29 16.69 8.51 7.14
CA TYR A 29 16.80 7.05 7.19
C TYR A 29 17.11 6.55 8.62
N ALA A 30 18.12 7.14 9.27
CA ALA A 30 18.51 6.77 10.63
C ALA A 30 17.38 7.04 11.63
N GLU A 31 16.70 8.19 11.50
CA GLU A 31 15.53 8.53 12.31
C GLU A 31 14.41 7.50 12.12
N ARG A 32 14.09 7.15 10.86
CA ARG A 32 13.07 6.16 10.55
C ARG A 32 13.38 4.78 11.14
N LYS A 33 14.65 4.37 11.14
CA LYS A 33 15.10 3.11 11.74
C LYS A 33 14.98 3.12 13.28
N ASN A 34 15.15 4.30 13.89
CA ASN A 34 15.08 4.48 15.34
C ASN A 34 13.64 4.61 15.88
N ARG A 35 12.65 4.85 15.02
CA ARG A 35 11.24 4.86 15.43
C ARG A 35 10.80 3.46 15.85
N SER A 36 10.00 3.39 16.91
CA SER A 36 9.42 2.14 17.43
C SER A 36 8.69 1.39 16.31
N SER A 37 9.07 0.13 16.10
CA SER A 37 8.38 -0.75 15.17
C SER A 37 7.01 -1.09 15.77
N GLY A 38 5.93 -0.79 15.06
CA GLY A 38 4.61 -1.30 15.42
C GLY A 38 4.56 -2.82 15.42
N VAL A 39 3.48 -3.36 15.99
CA VAL A 39 3.24 -4.81 16.03
C VAL A 39 2.72 -5.25 14.67
N MET A 40 3.38 -6.23 14.05
CA MET A 40 2.86 -6.85 12.84
C MET A 40 1.61 -7.67 13.20
N ILE A 41 0.48 -7.36 12.56
CA ILE A 41 -0.80 -8.03 12.79
C ILE A 41 -1.22 -8.91 11.62
N ILE A 42 -0.64 -8.67 10.42
CA ILE A 42 -0.79 -9.52 9.25
C ILE A 42 0.58 -9.69 8.62
N GLU A 43 1.02 -10.95 8.54
CA GLU A 43 2.26 -11.35 7.86
C GLU A 43 2.18 -11.08 6.35
N PRO A 44 3.34 -10.94 5.66
CA PRO A 44 3.37 -10.77 4.21
C PRO A 44 2.54 -11.85 3.50
N THR A 45 1.44 -11.43 2.88
CA THR A 45 0.49 -12.31 2.20
C THR A 45 0.37 -11.89 0.75
N GLU A 46 0.72 -12.77 -0.18
CA GLU A 46 0.69 -12.51 -1.63
C GLU A 46 -0.73 -12.57 -2.21
N LYS A 47 -0.85 -12.17 -3.48
CA LYS A 47 -2.09 -12.28 -4.28
C LYS A 47 -3.34 -11.67 -3.61
N CYS A 48 -3.16 -10.56 -2.90
CA CYS A 48 -4.25 -9.83 -2.27
C CYS A 48 -4.85 -8.79 -3.22
N SER A 49 -6.18 -8.72 -3.30
CA SER A 49 -6.92 -7.65 -3.96
C SER A 49 -7.27 -6.53 -3.00
N LEU A 50 -7.22 -5.28 -3.49
CA LEU A 50 -7.65 -4.08 -2.78
C LEU A 50 -8.82 -3.38 -3.48
N ALA A 51 -9.46 -4.02 -4.48
CA ALA A 51 -10.45 -3.40 -5.35
C ALA A 51 -11.57 -2.68 -4.58
N GLU A 52 -12.11 -3.33 -3.55
CA GLU A 52 -13.21 -2.79 -2.74
C GLU A 52 -12.72 -1.94 -1.55
N PHE A 53 -11.48 -2.13 -1.12
CA PHE A 53 -10.97 -1.62 0.16
C PHE A 53 -11.09 -0.10 0.30
N LEU A 54 -10.88 0.64 -0.80
CA LEU A 54 -10.97 2.10 -0.79
C LEU A 54 -12.41 2.59 -0.55
N GLY A 55 -13.40 1.92 -1.15
CA GLY A 55 -14.80 2.23 -0.91
C GLY A 55 -15.20 1.93 0.53
N GLU A 56 -14.68 0.84 1.10
CA GLU A 56 -14.91 0.48 2.49
C GLU A 56 -14.28 1.46 3.48
N LEU A 57 -13.05 1.94 3.22
CA LEU A 57 -12.44 3.01 4.01
C LEU A 57 -13.32 4.26 4.05
N GLU A 58 -13.80 4.68 2.88
CA GLU A 58 -14.68 5.84 2.73
C GLU A 58 -16.01 5.63 3.47
N ALA A 59 -16.63 4.46 3.32
CA ALA A 59 -17.86 4.10 4.03
C ALA A 59 -17.68 4.04 5.56
N ALA A 60 -16.48 3.68 6.03
CA ALA A 60 -16.10 3.73 7.44
C ALA A 60 -15.76 5.15 7.94
N GLY A 61 -15.95 6.18 7.12
CA GLY A 61 -15.74 7.59 7.49
C GLY A 61 -14.29 8.05 7.44
N TYR A 62 -13.40 7.30 6.77
CA TYR A 62 -12.04 7.74 6.52
C TYR A 62 -11.95 8.57 5.25
N GLU A 63 -11.26 9.70 5.35
CA GLU A 63 -10.95 10.56 4.22
C GLU A 63 -9.45 10.55 3.93
N LEU A 64 -9.11 10.57 2.63
CA LEU A 64 -7.76 10.83 2.17
C LEU A 64 -7.40 12.29 2.51
N VAL A 65 -6.38 12.46 3.34
CA VAL A 65 -5.95 13.79 3.83
C VAL A 65 -4.55 14.20 3.39
N HIS A 66 -3.74 13.23 2.95
CA HIS A 66 -2.38 13.53 2.52
C HIS A 66 -1.83 12.41 1.63
N THR A 67 -0.95 12.80 0.72
CA THR A 67 -0.18 11.86 -0.10
C THR A 67 1.24 12.35 -0.28
N LEU A 68 2.19 11.42 -0.28
CA LEU A 68 3.58 11.73 -0.54
C LEU A 68 4.26 10.62 -1.34
N TYR A 69 5.18 11.02 -2.19
CA TYR A 69 6.15 10.18 -2.85
C TYR A 69 7.55 10.50 -2.33
N GLN A 70 8.35 9.46 -2.10
CA GLN A 70 9.76 9.61 -1.77
C GLN A 70 10.57 8.43 -2.32
N GLU A 71 11.69 8.72 -2.96
CA GLU A 71 12.69 7.73 -3.31
C GLU A 71 13.51 7.36 -2.07
N ARG A 72 13.66 6.06 -1.79
CA ARG A 72 14.33 5.55 -0.59
C ARG A 72 15.43 4.54 -0.93
N PRO A 73 16.54 4.53 -0.18
CA PRO A 73 17.56 3.50 -0.33
C PRO A 73 17.03 2.12 0.05
N HIS A 74 17.30 1.13 -0.80
CA HIS A 74 17.10 -0.27 -0.48
C HIS A 74 18.22 -0.69 0.47
N ASN A 75 17.88 -1.12 1.68
CA ASN A 75 18.87 -1.67 2.60
C ASN A 75 18.64 -3.17 2.74
N SER A 76 19.22 -3.92 1.81
CA SER A 76 19.40 -5.37 1.93
C SER A 76 20.82 -5.60 2.46
N ALA A 77 21.04 -6.60 3.32
CA ALA A 77 22.38 -7.02 3.71
C ALA A 77 23.29 -7.37 2.51
N LYS A 78 22.70 -7.56 1.32
CA LYS A 78 23.39 -7.81 0.05
C LYS A 78 23.68 -6.55 -0.78
N ASP A 79 23.14 -5.38 -0.42
CA ASP A 79 23.40 -4.11 -1.10
C ASP A 79 24.50 -3.32 -0.39
N THR A 80 25.74 -3.75 -0.58
CA THR A 80 26.94 -3.11 -0.01
C THR A 80 27.28 -1.77 -0.68
N GLY A 81 26.56 -1.37 -1.74
CA GLY A 81 26.83 -0.16 -2.51
C GLY A 81 25.76 0.92 -2.45
N GLY A 82 24.63 0.68 -1.77
CA GLY A 82 23.49 1.62 -1.72
C GLY A 82 22.95 2.02 -3.09
N ARG A 83 23.14 1.15 -4.10
CA ARG A 83 22.82 1.46 -5.50
C ARG A 83 21.37 1.22 -5.81
N TYR A 84 20.69 0.37 -5.05
CA TYR A 84 19.29 0.08 -5.28
C TYR A 84 18.46 1.05 -4.46
N THR A 85 17.57 1.79 -5.14
CA THR A 85 16.52 2.57 -4.49
C THR A 85 15.17 1.96 -4.81
N TYR A 86 14.16 2.33 -4.03
CA TYR A 86 12.77 2.01 -4.33
C TYR A 86 11.91 3.26 -4.18
N HIS A 87 10.80 3.24 -4.89
CA HIS A 87 9.85 4.34 -4.95
C HIS A 87 8.73 4.06 -3.96
N MET A 88 8.60 4.90 -2.94
CA MET A 88 7.55 4.76 -1.92
C MET A 88 6.48 5.81 -2.16
N VAL A 89 5.23 5.37 -2.31
CA VAL A 89 4.06 6.26 -2.33
C VAL A 89 3.17 5.95 -1.15
N ARG A 90 2.87 6.97 -0.34
CA ARG A 90 2.04 6.84 0.86
C ARG A 90 0.79 7.67 0.73
N PHE A 91 -0.34 7.05 1.01
CA PHE A 91 -1.66 7.65 1.11
C PHE A 91 -2.12 7.58 2.56
N LEU A 92 -2.43 8.74 3.14
CA LEU A 92 -2.86 8.87 4.53
C LEU A 92 -4.34 9.12 4.61
N PHE A 93 -5.02 8.25 5.34
CA PHE A 93 -6.43 8.29 5.62
C PHE A 93 -6.67 8.56 7.10
N THR A 94 -7.61 9.44 7.40
CA THR A 94 -8.03 9.74 8.77
C THR A 94 -9.52 10.06 8.79
N ARG A 95 -10.15 9.90 9.96
CA ARG A 95 -11.51 10.40 10.14
C ARG A 95 -11.50 11.92 10.20
N CYS A 96 -12.53 12.57 9.66
CA CYS A 96 -12.65 14.02 9.54
C CYS A 96 -12.48 14.73 10.89
N GLU A 97 -12.96 14.10 11.97
CA GLU A 97 -12.87 14.60 13.35
C GLU A 97 -11.44 14.83 13.86
N PHE A 98 -10.42 14.19 13.25
CA PHE A 98 -9.04 14.32 13.72
C PHE A 98 -8.18 15.27 12.89
N LYS A 99 -8.52 15.49 11.61
CA LYS A 99 -7.73 16.34 10.72
C LYS A 99 -8.49 16.65 9.44
N GLU A 100 -8.56 17.94 9.13
CA GLU A 100 -9.03 18.40 7.83
C GLU A 100 -7.87 18.47 6.82
N PRO A 101 -8.10 18.08 5.55
CA PRO A 101 -7.13 18.34 4.48
C PRO A 101 -6.99 19.84 4.21
N SER A 102 -5.80 20.28 3.76
CA SER A 102 -5.61 21.68 3.34
C SER A 102 -6.42 22.00 2.09
N ASP A 103 -6.71 23.28 1.86
CA ASP A 103 -7.50 23.70 0.69
C ASP A 103 -6.78 23.43 -0.63
N GLU A 104 -5.44 23.50 -0.68
CA GLU A 104 -4.70 23.06 -1.87
C GLU A 104 -4.88 21.55 -2.11
N PHE A 105 -4.82 20.74 -1.05
CA PHE A 105 -4.99 19.30 -1.18
C PHE A 105 -6.40 18.93 -1.65
N LYS A 106 -7.44 19.63 -1.14
CA LYS A 106 -8.83 19.41 -1.56
C LYS A 106 -9.00 19.58 -3.08
N LYS A 107 -8.26 20.50 -3.73
CA LYS A 107 -8.32 20.73 -5.18
C LYS A 107 -7.84 19.53 -6.01
N VAL A 108 -6.84 18.79 -5.53
CA VAL A 108 -6.24 17.63 -6.25
C VAL A 108 -6.73 16.28 -5.74
N ARG A 109 -7.43 16.25 -4.59
CA ARG A 109 -7.84 15.03 -3.88
C ARG A 109 -8.61 14.04 -4.75
N ASN A 110 -9.52 14.51 -5.60
CA ASN A 110 -10.34 13.62 -6.43
C ASN A 110 -9.52 12.94 -7.53
N THR A 111 -8.55 13.67 -8.13
CA THR A 111 -7.59 13.11 -9.09
C THR A 111 -6.74 12.04 -8.42
N ILE A 112 -6.16 12.34 -7.26
CA ILE A 112 -5.36 11.39 -6.47
C ILE A 112 -6.19 10.14 -6.13
N ARG A 113 -7.46 10.29 -5.76
CA ARG A 113 -8.36 9.15 -5.47
C ARG A 113 -8.59 8.27 -6.69
N ALA A 114 -8.78 8.87 -7.86
CA ALA A 114 -8.94 8.10 -9.10
C ALA A 114 -7.66 7.32 -9.46
N GLU A 115 -6.50 7.95 -9.32
CA GLU A 115 -5.20 7.29 -9.53
C GLU A 115 -4.97 6.15 -8.53
N LEU A 116 -5.27 6.37 -7.25
CA LEU A 116 -5.17 5.33 -6.21
C LEU A 116 -6.12 4.14 -6.51
N ARG A 117 -7.35 4.41 -6.96
CA ARG A 117 -8.28 3.34 -7.39
C ARG A 117 -7.69 2.53 -8.54
N SER A 118 -7.06 3.18 -9.52
CA SER A 118 -6.37 2.51 -10.62
C SER A 118 -5.20 1.63 -10.13
N ILE A 119 -4.39 2.14 -9.18
CA ILE A 119 -3.30 1.36 -8.56
C ILE A 119 -3.85 0.10 -7.86
N CYS A 120 -4.90 0.26 -7.06
CA CYS A 120 -5.52 -0.85 -6.32
C CYS A 120 -6.21 -1.87 -7.24
N GLY A 121 -6.81 -1.43 -8.33
CA GLY A 121 -7.59 -2.28 -9.25
C GLY A 121 -6.79 -2.92 -10.38
N SER A 122 -5.56 -2.47 -10.65
CA SER A 122 -4.75 -2.96 -11.79
C SER A 122 -3.81 -4.12 -11.46
N ALA A 123 -3.70 -4.50 -10.19
CA ALA A 123 -2.75 -5.51 -9.75
C ALA A 123 -3.19 -6.20 -8.46
N LEU A 124 -2.66 -7.39 -8.24
CA LEU A 124 -2.62 -8.04 -6.94
C LEU A 124 -1.36 -7.62 -6.19
N TRP A 125 -1.46 -7.58 -4.86
CA TRP A 125 -0.39 -7.07 -4.01
C TRP A 125 0.02 -8.08 -2.95
N CYS A 126 1.30 -8.04 -2.56
CA CYS A 126 1.75 -8.61 -1.31
C CYS A 126 1.46 -7.60 -0.19
N VAL A 127 0.58 -7.95 0.74
CA VAL A 127 0.09 -7.09 1.82
C VAL A 127 0.74 -7.50 3.14
N GLN A 128 1.22 -6.52 3.90
CA GLN A 128 1.70 -6.68 5.27
C GLN A 128 1.13 -5.55 6.13
N ILE A 129 0.61 -5.86 7.32
CA ILE A 129 -0.05 -4.85 8.17
C ILE A 129 0.60 -4.74 9.55
N PHE A 130 0.84 -3.51 9.97
CA PHE A 130 1.34 -3.15 11.28
C PHE A 130 0.36 -2.26 12.04
N LEU A 131 0.21 -2.52 13.32
CA LEU A 131 -0.45 -1.66 14.27
C LEU A 131 0.61 -0.85 15.03
N ASN A 132 0.68 0.45 14.75
CA ASN A 132 1.68 1.35 15.31
C ASN A 132 1.05 2.23 16.41
N PRO A 133 1.84 2.67 17.39
CA PRO A 133 1.43 3.77 18.26
C PRO A 133 1.09 5.03 17.45
N PHE A 134 0.08 5.77 17.90
CA PHE A 134 -0.29 7.05 17.30
C PHE A 134 0.34 8.19 18.10
N TYR A 135 1.02 9.11 17.41
CA TYR A 135 1.66 10.26 18.03
C TYR A 135 1.02 11.56 17.55
N LYS A 136 0.83 12.52 18.45
CA LYS A 136 0.42 13.90 18.15
C LYS A 136 1.42 14.84 18.81
N ASN A 137 2.04 15.72 18.03
CA ASN A 137 3.07 16.66 18.50
C ASN A 137 4.27 15.99 19.21
N GLY A 138 4.64 14.77 18.80
CA GLY A 138 5.76 14.01 19.38
C GLY A 138 5.38 13.14 20.59
N GLU A 139 4.18 13.27 21.13
CA GLU A 139 3.69 12.48 22.26
C GLU A 139 2.78 11.34 21.80
N GLU A 140 2.96 10.14 22.36
CA GLU A 140 2.05 9.01 22.12
C GLU A 140 0.69 9.33 22.73
N ILE A 141 -0.38 9.11 21.96
CA ILE A 141 -1.75 9.22 22.45
C ILE A 141 -2.20 7.83 22.94
N PRO A 142 -2.37 7.62 24.26
CA PRO A 142 -2.75 6.32 24.80
C PRO A 142 -4.06 5.81 24.20
N GLY A 143 -4.11 4.52 23.88
CA GLY A 143 -5.28 3.88 23.27
C GLY A 143 -5.50 4.19 21.79
N ALA A 144 -4.85 5.21 21.22
CA ALA A 144 -4.91 5.50 19.80
C ALA A 144 -3.82 4.74 19.03
N ARG A 145 -4.22 4.11 17.93
CA ARG A 145 -3.31 3.37 17.05
C ARG A 145 -3.41 3.84 15.61
N ALA A 146 -2.31 3.65 14.88
CA ALA A 146 -2.21 3.89 13.45
C ALA A 146 -1.97 2.57 12.72
N VAL A 147 -2.86 2.25 11.79
CA VAL A 147 -2.71 1.07 10.93
C VAL A 147 -1.82 1.45 9.76
N SER A 148 -0.74 0.71 9.55
CA SER A 148 0.14 0.84 8.38
C SER A 148 0.02 -0.41 7.54
N ILE A 149 -0.48 -0.25 6.32
CA ILE A 149 -0.68 -1.32 5.34
C ILE A 149 0.38 -1.13 4.26
N ASN A 150 1.32 -2.06 4.20
CA ASN A 150 2.46 -2.01 3.30
C ASN A 150 2.21 -2.96 2.13
N LEU A 151 2.30 -2.42 0.91
CA LEU A 151 2.13 -3.18 -0.33
C LEU A 151 3.49 -3.29 -1.00
N THR A 152 4.12 -4.45 -0.84
CA THR A 152 5.57 -4.61 -1.05
C THR A 152 5.95 -5.23 -2.37
N ALA A 153 5.04 -5.99 -2.98
CA ALA A 153 5.20 -6.60 -4.30
C ALA A 153 3.90 -6.47 -5.10
N ARG A 154 4.04 -6.36 -6.43
CA ARG A 154 2.94 -6.10 -7.37
C ARG A 154 2.91 -7.18 -8.44
N GLN A 155 1.75 -7.77 -8.68
CA GLN A 155 1.49 -8.66 -9.79
C GLN A 155 0.39 -8.05 -10.68
N PRO A 156 0.72 -7.49 -11.85
CA PRO A 156 -0.27 -6.88 -12.75
C PRO A 156 -1.36 -7.88 -13.16
N LEU A 157 -2.61 -7.41 -13.22
CA LEU A 157 -3.74 -8.21 -13.72
C LEU A 157 -3.84 -8.19 -15.24
N PHE A 158 -3.27 -7.16 -15.88
CA PHE A 158 -3.32 -6.95 -17.32
C PHE A 158 -1.93 -6.68 -17.88
N ARG A 159 -1.71 -7.10 -19.12
CA ARG A 159 -0.54 -6.80 -19.94
C ARG A 159 -0.64 -5.39 -20.55
N PRO A 160 0.45 -4.85 -21.13
CA PRO A 160 0.42 -3.53 -21.76
C PRO A 160 -0.58 -3.38 -22.92
N ASP A 161 -0.95 -4.49 -23.57
CA ASP A 161 -1.96 -4.56 -24.63
C ASP A 161 -3.41 -4.58 -24.09
N GLY A 162 -3.58 -4.60 -22.77
CA GLY A 162 -4.88 -4.68 -22.09
C GLY A 162 -5.39 -6.10 -21.88
N GLU A 163 -4.69 -7.12 -22.41
CA GLU A 163 -5.11 -8.51 -22.23
C GLU A 163 -4.83 -8.99 -20.81
N PRO A 164 -5.70 -9.86 -20.22
CA PRO A 164 -5.47 -10.40 -18.90
C PRO A 164 -4.16 -11.18 -18.79
N VAL A 165 -3.46 -11.02 -17.67
CA VAL A 165 -2.37 -11.92 -17.30
C VAL A 165 -2.98 -13.26 -16.92
N THR A 166 -2.53 -14.33 -17.57
CA THR A 166 -3.02 -15.69 -17.34
C THR A 166 -1.97 -16.56 -16.67
N VAL A 167 -2.41 -17.52 -15.86
CA VAL A 167 -1.59 -18.52 -15.18
C VAL A 167 -2.15 -19.92 -15.46
N TRP A 168 -1.28 -20.92 -15.49
CA TRP A 168 -1.73 -22.32 -15.51
C TRP A 168 -2.22 -22.72 -14.13
N ALA A 169 -3.40 -23.35 -14.07
CA ALA A 169 -3.81 -24.03 -12.86
C ALA A 169 -2.84 -25.18 -12.58
N LYS A 170 -2.51 -25.38 -11.31
CA LYS A 170 -1.64 -26.46 -10.86
C LYS A 170 -2.30 -27.25 -9.75
N ASP A 171 -2.02 -28.54 -9.69
CA ASP A 171 -2.47 -29.41 -8.61
C ASP A 171 -1.56 -29.31 -7.37
N GLU A 172 -1.81 -30.18 -6.40
CA GLU A 172 -1.05 -30.29 -5.15
C GLU A 172 0.41 -30.72 -5.33
N HIS A 173 0.78 -31.23 -6.51
CA HIS A 173 2.15 -31.63 -6.87
C HIS A 173 2.85 -30.57 -7.75
N ASP A 174 2.26 -29.39 -7.91
CA ASP A 174 2.74 -28.32 -8.81
C ASP A 174 2.70 -28.69 -10.31
N GLU A 175 1.95 -29.74 -10.67
CA GLU A 175 1.75 -30.19 -12.05
C GLU A 175 0.61 -29.41 -12.71
N ARG A 176 0.78 -29.09 -14.00
CA ARG A 176 -0.22 -28.35 -14.77
C ARG A 176 -1.52 -29.16 -14.88
N VAL A 177 -2.63 -28.52 -14.57
CA VAL A 177 -3.98 -29.07 -14.80
C VAL A 177 -4.80 -28.20 -15.76
N GLY A 178 -5.65 -28.87 -16.55
CA GLY A 178 -6.56 -28.24 -17.50
C GLY A 178 -5.97 -27.95 -18.88
N ASP A 179 -6.87 -27.65 -19.82
CA ASP A 179 -6.54 -27.53 -21.24
C ASP A 179 -6.10 -26.11 -21.65
N ALA A 180 -6.43 -25.09 -20.84
CA ALA A 180 -6.13 -23.69 -21.11
C ALA A 180 -5.69 -22.91 -19.85
N PRO A 181 -4.88 -21.85 -19.99
CA PRO A 181 -4.50 -21.02 -18.86
C PRO A 181 -5.68 -20.15 -18.42
N LEU A 182 -5.74 -19.84 -17.13
CA LEU A 182 -6.82 -19.07 -16.52
C LEU A 182 -6.36 -17.65 -16.21
N PRO A 183 -7.24 -16.65 -16.24
CA PRO A 183 -6.91 -15.32 -15.74
C PRO A 183 -6.41 -15.37 -14.30
N LEU A 184 -5.40 -14.57 -13.99
CA LEU A 184 -4.88 -14.39 -12.65
C LEU A 184 -6.00 -13.88 -11.72
N LYS A 185 -6.14 -14.50 -10.55
CA LYS A 185 -7.13 -14.14 -9.53
C LYS A 185 -6.46 -13.91 -8.18
N ALA A 186 -7.14 -13.13 -7.35
CA ALA A 186 -6.75 -12.94 -5.96
C ALA A 186 -7.04 -14.21 -5.15
N ASP A 187 -6.18 -14.51 -4.17
CA ASP A 187 -6.44 -15.55 -3.17
C ASP A 187 -7.16 -14.94 -1.95
N ARG A 188 -6.91 -13.65 -1.70
CA ARG A 188 -7.45 -12.89 -0.58
C ARG A 188 -7.91 -11.51 -1.00
N CYS A 189 -8.87 -10.95 -0.28
CA CYS A 189 -9.26 -9.55 -0.38
C CYS A 189 -8.94 -8.83 0.93
N LEU A 190 -8.31 -7.65 0.82
CA LEU A 190 -8.17 -6.73 1.94
C LEU A 190 -9.49 -6.01 2.17
N ARG A 191 -10.05 -6.13 3.38
CA ARG A 191 -11.36 -5.61 3.73
C ARG A 191 -11.36 -4.88 5.06
N ILE A 192 -12.37 -4.04 5.26
CA ILE A 192 -12.75 -3.53 6.58
C ILE A 192 -13.94 -4.33 7.10
N ALA A 193 -13.81 -4.94 8.27
CA ALA A 193 -14.92 -5.58 8.96
C ALA A 193 -15.02 -5.06 10.40
N GLY A 194 -16.16 -4.45 10.70
CA GLY A 194 -16.32 -3.70 11.95
C GLY A 194 -15.33 -2.55 12.02
N ASP A 195 -14.46 -2.58 13.04
CA ASP A 195 -13.38 -1.62 13.29
C ASP A 195 -11.99 -2.13 12.89
N ALA A 196 -11.91 -3.33 12.29
CA ALA A 196 -10.65 -4.00 11.97
C ALA A 196 -10.39 -4.10 10.46
N VAL A 197 -9.10 -4.03 10.11
CA VAL A 197 -8.61 -4.37 8.77
C VAL A 197 -8.22 -5.84 8.76
N GLN A 198 -8.69 -6.60 7.77
CA GLN A 198 -8.45 -8.03 7.68
C GLN A 198 -8.28 -8.51 6.23
N LEU A 199 -7.68 -9.69 6.07
CA LEU A 199 -7.65 -10.43 4.81
C LEU A 199 -8.71 -11.54 4.86
N VAL A 200 -9.63 -11.53 3.89
CA VAL A 200 -10.66 -12.58 3.73
C VAL A 200 -10.38 -13.39 2.47
N ALA A 201 -10.91 -14.60 2.35
CA ALA A 201 -10.89 -15.33 1.08
C ALA A 201 -11.58 -14.50 -0.02
N ALA A 202 -10.99 -14.49 -1.22
CA ALA A 202 -11.55 -13.79 -2.38
C ALA A 202 -12.74 -14.53 -3.00
#